data_AF-A0A4Y2BNJ2-F1
#
_entry.id   AF-A0A4Y2BNJ2-F1
#
_cell.length_a   1.000
_cell.length_b   1.000
_cell.length_c   1.000
_cell.angle_alpha   90.00
_cell.angle_beta   90.00
_cell.angle_gamma   90.00
#
_symmetry.space_group_name_H-M   'P 1'
#
loop_
_entity.id
_entity.type
_entity.pdbx_description
1 polymer ?
#
loop_
_entity_poly.entity_id
_entity_poly.type
_entity_poly.pdbx_seq_one_letter_code
_entity_poly.pdbx_strand_id
1 'polypeptide(L)'
;MLRRFLSVLTAYPLTSYSKNTLTVLRMSSEGVNLSKRSPDEANCDESEAKKLKSGNEESVCDIINKAAAATNKVRKPKKVTLLLCYLGKEFYGMQRNSNVSTVEEELFKALLESNIILKSEFDFPKSMKFQRAARTDKGVSAVRQIVSLRLPVKEITSELPEKVNKHLPPEIRLVGVKRVTQSFDAKIACDARTYSYMTPTFAFASKEEENSENYRITEERIKEINEFLQNYVGTHNFYNFTSGRLPGDPSCKRYIISCEKKDYALLSNNQLFIMITGLTLTAEAIMTPGGATHKSCAPPIG
;
A
#
# COMPACT_ATOMS: atom_id res chain seq x y z
N MET A 1 18.04 2.01 6.49
CA MET A 1 17.54 0.67 6.91
C MET A 1 16.59 0.04 5.88
N LEU A 2 15.68 0.79 5.27
CA LEU A 2 14.80 0.34 4.16
C LEU A 2 15.58 -0.04 2.88
N ARG A 3 16.59 0.75 2.48
CA ARG A 3 17.47 0.43 1.33
C ARG A 3 18.26 -0.89 1.51
N ARG A 4 18.76 -1.14 2.73
CA ARG A 4 19.38 -2.43 3.12
C ARG A 4 18.37 -3.58 3.26
N PHE A 5 17.07 -3.30 3.36
CA PHE A 5 16.01 -4.32 3.38
C PHE A 5 15.62 -4.70 1.95
N LEU A 6 15.43 -3.69 1.09
CA LEU A 6 15.19 -3.91 -0.33
C LEU A 6 16.40 -4.58 -1.01
N SER A 7 17.64 -4.24 -0.63
CA SER A 7 18.85 -4.86 -1.20
C SER A 7 19.01 -6.34 -0.81
N VAL A 8 18.57 -6.74 0.39
CA VAL A 8 18.59 -8.14 0.85
C VAL A 8 17.47 -8.94 0.19
N LEU A 9 16.32 -8.32 -0.09
CA LEU A 9 15.21 -8.96 -0.81
C LEU A 9 15.39 -8.98 -2.34
N THR A 10 16.22 -8.09 -2.92
CA THR A 10 16.68 -8.22 -4.33
C THR A 10 17.76 -9.28 -4.51
N ALA A 11 18.42 -9.72 -3.43
CA ALA A 11 19.45 -10.75 -3.48
C ALA A 11 18.88 -12.19 -3.46
N TYR A 12 17.58 -12.35 -3.20
CA TYR A 12 16.88 -13.59 -3.49
C TYR A 12 16.41 -13.55 -4.94
N PRO A 13 16.97 -14.38 -5.83
CA PRO A 13 16.46 -14.43 -7.18
C PRO A 13 15.03 -14.95 -7.11
N LEU A 14 14.11 -14.24 -7.76
CA LEU A 14 12.71 -14.67 -7.97
C LEU A 14 12.60 -15.98 -8.78
N THR A 15 13.72 -16.68 -9.03
CA THR A 15 13.86 -17.85 -9.89
C THR A 15 13.44 -19.17 -9.25
N SER A 16 13.04 -19.18 -7.96
CA SER A 16 12.55 -20.41 -7.30
C SER A 16 11.02 -20.55 -7.29
N TYR A 17 10.26 -19.60 -7.85
CA TYR A 17 8.83 -19.83 -8.05
C TYR A 17 8.62 -20.59 -9.36
N SER A 18 8.16 -21.83 -9.20
CA SER A 18 7.80 -22.79 -10.25
C SER A 18 7.09 -22.13 -11.44
N LYS A 19 7.52 -22.50 -12.65
CA LYS A 19 7.11 -21.98 -13.97
C LYS A 19 5.63 -22.23 -14.36
N ASN A 20 4.74 -22.60 -13.43
CA ASN A 20 3.39 -23.09 -13.74
C ASN A 20 2.23 -22.32 -13.10
N THR A 21 2.34 -21.01 -12.86
CA THR A 21 1.18 -20.25 -12.33
C THR A 21 1.09 -18.83 -12.88
N LEU A 22 1.10 -18.72 -14.21
CA LEU A 22 0.61 -17.56 -14.94
C LEU A 22 -0.41 -18.06 -15.99
N THR A 23 -1.45 -18.74 -15.50
CA THR A 23 -2.62 -19.04 -16.32
C THR A 23 -3.52 -17.81 -16.27
N VAL A 24 -3.51 -17.05 -17.36
CA VAL A 24 -4.49 -16.02 -17.67
C VAL A 24 -5.89 -16.67 -17.65
N LEU A 25 -6.66 -16.43 -16.59
CA LEU A 25 -8.02 -16.95 -16.49
C LEU A 25 -9.03 -15.94 -17.06
N ARG A 26 -9.79 -16.49 -18.02
CA ARG A 26 -10.87 -15.93 -18.83
C ARG A 26 -11.96 -15.25 -18.01
N MET A 27 -12.56 -14.24 -18.66
CA MET A 27 -13.79 -13.55 -18.26
C MET A 27 -15.01 -14.47 -18.36
N SER A 28 -15.96 -14.32 -17.43
CA SER A 28 -17.39 -14.50 -17.70
C SER A 28 -18.19 -13.56 -16.81
N SER A 29 -19.12 -12.85 -17.43
CA SER A 29 -19.98 -11.80 -16.90
C SER A 29 -21.30 -12.38 -16.43
N GLU A 30 -21.68 -12.22 -15.16
CA GLU A 30 -23.09 -12.28 -14.74
C GLU A 30 -23.36 -11.24 -13.66
N GLY A 31 -24.34 -10.39 -13.92
CA GLY A 31 -24.77 -9.31 -13.04
C GLY A 31 -25.76 -9.79 -11.99
N VAL A 32 -25.76 -9.13 -10.83
CA VAL A 32 -26.85 -9.23 -9.86
C VAL A 32 -27.21 -7.82 -9.38
N ASN A 33 -28.43 -7.42 -9.73
CA ASN A 33 -29.17 -6.28 -9.18
C ASN A 33 -29.62 -6.64 -7.76
N LEU A 34 -29.52 -5.71 -6.80
CA LEU A 34 -30.35 -5.75 -5.59
C LEU A 34 -30.64 -4.33 -5.07
N SER A 35 -31.93 -4.12 -4.86
CA SER A 35 -32.63 -2.86 -4.64
C SER A 35 -32.60 -2.37 -3.19
N LYS A 36 -32.71 -1.04 -3.09
CA LYS A 36 -33.12 -0.16 -1.98
C LYS A 36 -33.90 -0.80 -0.82
N ARG A 37 -33.48 -0.48 0.40
CA ARG A 37 -34.39 -0.15 1.53
C ARG A 37 -33.68 0.79 2.52
N SER A 38 -34.43 1.77 2.99
CA SER A 38 -34.07 2.82 3.95
C SER A 38 -34.87 2.58 5.26
N PRO A 39 -34.83 3.47 6.28
CA PRO A 39 -34.15 3.18 7.55
C PRO A 39 -35.10 3.17 8.75
N ASP A 40 -34.82 2.36 9.76
CA ASP A 40 -35.46 2.51 11.07
C ASP A 40 -34.40 2.78 12.14
N GLU A 41 -34.49 4.00 12.66
CA GLU A 41 -33.80 4.53 13.82
C GLU A 41 -34.41 3.95 15.11
N ALA A 42 -33.58 3.58 16.08
CA ALA A 42 -34.01 3.43 17.47
C ALA A 42 -32.90 3.95 18.38
N ASN A 43 -33.15 5.15 18.88
CA ASN A 43 -32.40 5.87 19.92
C ASN A 43 -32.82 5.33 21.30
N CYS A 44 -31.87 5.11 22.21
CA CYS A 44 -32.17 4.88 23.63
C CYS A 44 -31.12 5.60 24.49
N ASP A 45 -31.58 6.67 25.12
CA ASP A 45 -30.82 7.64 25.92
C ASP A 45 -30.23 7.10 27.22
N GLU A 46 -29.17 7.79 27.64
CA GLU A 46 -28.59 7.82 28.97
C GLU A 46 -29.62 8.27 30.03
N SER A 47 -29.84 7.48 31.07
CA SER A 47 -29.93 7.95 32.47
C SER A 47 -30.38 6.81 33.38
N GLU A 48 -29.47 6.34 34.24
CA GLU A 48 -29.80 6.09 35.65
C GLU A 48 -28.53 5.70 36.41
N ALA A 49 -27.98 6.68 37.14
CA ALA A 49 -26.94 6.47 38.12
C ALA A 49 -27.52 6.66 39.53
N LYS A 50 -27.31 5.64 40.36
CA LYS A 50 -27.10 5.63 41.83
C LYS A 50 -28.12 4.81 42.64
N LYS A 51 -27.68 3.64 43.13
CA LYS A 51 -27.38 3.38 44.56
C LYS A 51 -27.04 1.90 44.80
N LEU A 52 -25.87 1.63 45.36
CA LEU A 52 -25.59 0.82 46.56
C LEU A 52 -24.13 0.33 46.53
N LYS A 53 -23.34 0.76 47.54
CA LYS A 53 -21.98 0.28 47.81
C LYS A 53 -22.03 -0.79 48.90
N SER A 54 -21.45 -1.95 48.65
CA SER A 54 -20.66 -2.70 49.66
C SER A 54 -20.02 -3.94 49.00
N GLY A 55 -18.70 -3.97 48.93
CA GLY A 55 -17.94 -5.10 48.41
C GLY A 55 -16.64 -4.60 47.80
N ASN A 56 -15.52 -5.21 48.17
CA ASN A 56 -14.20 -4.92 47.62
C ASN A 56 -14.09 -5.52 46.20
N GLU A 57 -14.98 -5.09 45.31
CA GLU A 57 -15.07 -5.58 43.94
C GLU A 57 -14.11 -4.76 43.08
N GLU A 58 -13.00 -5.38 42.75
CA GLU A 58 -12.09 -4.89 41.72
C GLU A 58 -12.90 -4.61 40.44
N SER A 59 -12.81 -3.37 39.94
CA SER A 59 -13.62 -2.95 38.79
C SER A 59 -13.45 -3.94 37.64
N VAL A 60 -14.53 -4.27 36.93
CA VAL A 60 -14.46 -5.10 35.72
C VAL A 60 -13.41 -4.55 34.74
N CYS A 61 -13.25 -3.22 34.68
CA CYS A 61 -12.21 -2.56 33.91
C CYS A 61 -10.78 -2.89 34.42
N ASP A 62 -10.58 -2.99 35.73
CA ASP A 62 -9.28 -3.33 36.33
C ASP A 62 -8.91 -4.80 36.09
N ILE A 63 -9.88 -5.70 36.14
CA ILE A 63 -9.70 -7.13 35.79
C ILE A 63 -9.35 -7.27 34.30
N ILE A 64 -10.07 -6.57 33.41
CA ILE A 64 -9.78 -6.53 31.97
C ILE A 64 -8.39 -5.95 31.71
N ASN A 65 -8.02 -4.85 32.39
CA ASN A 65 -6.71 -4.22 32.27
C ASN A 65 -5.58 -5.13 32.76
N LYS A 66 -5.78 -5.83 33.90
CA LYS A 66 -4.83 -6.82 34.42
C LYS A 66 -4.69 -8.03 33.50
N ALA A 67 -5.80 -8.54 32.96
CA ALA A 67 -5.79 -9.64 32.00
C ALA A 67 -5.10 -9.23 30.67
N ALA A 68 -5.37 -8.03 30.16
CA ALA A 68 -4.70 -7.49 28.97
C ALA A 68 -3.20 -7.23 29.21
N ALA A 69 -2.83 -6.76 30.41
CA ALA A 69 -1.43 -6.59 30.81
C ALA A 69 -0.69 -7.92 31.00
N ALA A 70 -1.35 -8.94 31.57
CA ALA A 70 -0.82 -10.29 31.70
C ALA A 70 -0.65 -10.96 30.33
N THR A 71 -1.64 -10.84 29.45
CA THR A 71 -1.58 -11.34 28.06
C THR A 71 -0.45 -10.66 27.27
N ASN A 72 -0.26 -9.34 27.45
CA ASN A 72 0.85 -8.60 26.85
C ASN A 72 2.22 -9.02 27.41
N LYS A 73 2.33 -9.33 28.71
CA LYS A 73 3.57 -9.84 29.32
C LYS A 73 3.98 -11.20 28.73
N VAL A 74 3.02 -12.03 28.33
CA VAL A 74 3.26 -13.35 27.73
C VAL A 74 3.58 -13.25 26.23
N ARG A 75 2.87 -12.40 25.47
CA ARG A 75 3.07 -12.27 24.00
C ARG A 75 4.26 -11.37 23.61
N LYS A 76 4.72 -10.45 24.47
CA LYS A 76 5.85 -9.52 24.25
C LYS A 76 5.95 -9.02 22.79
N PRO A 77 5.02 -8.16 22.35
CA PRO A 77 4.99 -7.71 20.96
C PRO A 77 6.23 -6.92 20.56
N LYS A 78 6.74 -7.14 19.34
CA LYS A 78 7.87 -6.42 18.75
C LYS A 78 7.47 -5.83 17.41
N LYS A 79 8.05 -4.66 17.08
CA LYS A 79 7.81 -3.98 15.80
C LYS A 79 8.47 -4.76 14.67
N VAL A 80 7.70 -5.04 13.63
CA VAL A 80 8.15 -5.69 12.40
C VAL A 80 7.69 -4.87 11.20
N THR A 81 8.32 -5.15 10.07
CA THR A 81 7.84 -4.75 8.74
C THR A 81 7.56 -5.99 7.91
N LEU A 82 6.50 -5.92 7.10
CA LEU A 82 6.12 -6.95 6.16
C LEU A 82 6.24 -6.41 4.73
N LEU A 83 6.76 -7.24 3.82
CA LEU A 83 6.74 -7.00 2.38
C LEU A 83 5.57 -7.77 1.78
N LEU A 84 4.63 -7.03 1.17
CA LEU A 84 3.45 -7.56 0.51
C LEU A 84 3.53 -7.33 -1.00
N CYS A 85 3.05 -8.31 -1.75
CA CYS A 85 2.71 -8.19 -3.16
C CYS A 85 1.23 -8.45 -3.34
N TYR A 86 0.55 -7.73 -4.23
CA TYR A 86 -0.83 -8.03 -4.56
C TYR A 86 -1.26 -7.56 -5.96
N LEU A 87 -2.19 -8.32 -6.54
CA LEU A 87 -2.99 -7.91 -7.70
C LEU A 87 -4.24 -7.17 -7.22
N GLY A 88 -4.35 -5.89 -7.56
CA GLY A 88 -5.39 -5.02 -6.99
C GLY A 88 -6.78 -5.13 -7.63
N LYS A 89 -6.92 -5.87 -8.73
CA LYS A 89 -8.11 -5.88 -9.60
C LYS A 89 -9.43 -6.09 -8.84
N GLU A 90 -9.45 -7.06 -7.93
CA GLU A 90 -10.65 -7.46 -7.18
C GLU A 90 -10.79 -6.71 -5.82
N PHE A 91 -9.92 -5.74 -5.54
CA PHE A 91 -9.86 -5.05 -4.25
C PHE A 91 -10.20 -3.56 -4.37
N TYR A 92 -10.90 -3.05 -3.36
CA TYR A 92 -11.25 -1.63 -3.20
C TYR A 92 -10.12 -0.82 -2.56
N GLY A 93 -8.88 -1.15 -2.93
CA GLY A 93 -7.66 -0.51 -2.47
C GLY A 93 -7.00 -1.19 -1.28
N MET A 94 -5.95 -0.54 -0.77
CA MET A 94 -5.15 -1.06 0.36
C MET A 94 -5.92 -0.98 1.68
N GLN A 95 -6.48 0.21 1.97
CA GLN A 95 -6.95 0.55 3.31
C GLN A 95 -8.29 -0.12 3.63
N ARG A 96 -8.38 -0.75 4.82
CA ARG A 96 -9.63 -1.33 5.32
C ARG A 96 -10.76 -0.30 5.36
N ASN A 97 -11.86 -0.64 4.69
CA ASN A 97 -13.13 0.09 4.69
C ASN A 97 -14.28 -0.91 4.91
N SER A 98 -15.35 -0.46 5.56
CA SER A 98 -16.50 -1.32 5.86
C SER A 98 -17.16 -1.87 4.59
N ASN A 99 -17.57 -3.13 4.63
CA ASN A 99 -18.37 -3.81 3.59
C ASN A 99 -17.72 -3.94 2.21
N VAL A 100 -16.40 -3.76 2.09
CA VAL A 100 -15.68 -3.96 0.83
C VAL A 100 -14.41 -4.79 1.03
N SER A 101 -14.07 -5.60 0.03
CA SER A 101 -12.82 -6.36 0.02
C SER A 101 -11.64 -5.42 -0.17
N THR A 102 -10.66 -5.49 0.73
CA THR A 102 -9.45 -4.67 0.71
C THR A 102 -8.25 -5.52 1.08
N VAL A 103 -7.06 -5.11 0.66
CA VAL A 103 -5.82 -5.86 0.93
C VAL A 103 -5.57 -6.00 2.44
N GLU A 104 -5.86 -4.95 3.21
CA GLU A 104 -5.70 -5.01 4.67
C GLU A 104 -6.69 -5.92 5.36
N GLU A 105 -7.95 -5.96 4.92
CA GLU A 105 -8.95 -6.88 5.46
C GLU A 105 -8.46 -8.32 5.33
N GLU A 106 -8.04 -8.72 4.13
CA GLU A 106 -7.56 -10.08 3.86
C GLU A 106 -6.25 -10.38 4.60
N LEU A 107 -5.35 -9.41 4.71
CA LEU A 107 -4.15 -9.55 5.53
C LEU A 107 -4.49 -9.80 7.01
N PHE A 108 -5.44 -9.04 7.57
CA PHE A 108 -5.82 -9.21 8.98
C PHE A 108 -6.57 -10.51 9.22
N LYS A 109 -7.44 -10.93 8.29
CA LYS A 109 -8.09 -12.25 8.35
C LYS A 109 -7.05 -13.36 8.35
N ALA A 110 -6.10 -13.33 7.42
CA ALA A 110 -5.04 -14.33 7.33
C ALA A 110 -4.17 -14.37 8.59
N LEU A 111 -3.84 -13.21 9.18
CA LEU A 111 -3.11 -13.13 10.46
C LEU A 111 -3.91 -13.69 11.64
N LEU A 112 -5.24 -13.52 11.64
CA LEU A 112 -6.12 -14.04 12.68
C LEU A 112 -6.27 -15.55 12.56
N GLU A 113 -6.55 -16.06 11.36
CA GLU A 113 -6.74 -17.49 11.09
C GLU A 113 -5.47 -18.31 11.34
N SER A 114 -4.30 -17.72 11.10
CA SER A 114 -3.00 -18.31 11.45
C SER A 114 -2.62 -18.16 12.93
N ASN A 115 -3.53 -17.66 13.78
CA ASN A 115 -3.36 -17.45 15.22
C ASN A 115 -2.22 -16.48 15.62
N ILE A 116 -1.73 -15.67 14.68
CA ILE A 116 -0.64 -14.71 14.94
C ILE A 116 -1.15 -13.52 15.77
N ILE A 117 -2.37 -13.07 15.47
CA ILE A 117 -3.04 -11.95 16.15
C ILE A 117 -4.30 -12.43 16.86
N LEU A 118 -4.74 -11.68 17.86
CA LEU A 118 -6.00 -11.91 18.57
C LEU A 118 -7.18 -11.27 17.84
N LYS A 119 -8.39 -11.75 18.15
CA LYS A 119 -9.63 -11.14 17.64
C LYS A 119 -9.74 -9.66 17.99
N SER A 120 -9.34 -9.26 19.20
CA SER A 120 -9.29 -7.86 19.61
C SER A 120 -8.32 -7.01 18.76
N GLU A 121 -7.21 -7.58 18.30
CA GLU A 121 -6.24 -6.91 17.43
C GLU A 121 -6.78 -6.80 16.00
N PHE A 122 -7.50 -7.82 15.53
CA PHE A 122 -8.20 -7.80 14.25
C PHE A 122 -9.31 -6.73 14.22
N ASP A 123 -10.13 -6.63 15.27
CA ASP A 123 -11.22 -5.65 15.34
C ASP A 123 -10.66 -4.22 15.53
N PHE A 124 -9.54 -4.08 16.25
CA PHE A 124 -8.86 -2.79 16.47
C PHE A 124 -7.39 -2.79 16.01
N PRO A 125 -7.10 -2.70 14.69
CA PRO A 125 -5.73 -2.77 14.16
C PRO A 125 -4.78 -1.67 14.67
N LYS A 126 -5.32 -0.56 15.21
CA LYS A 126 -4.55 0.51 15.86
C LYS A 126 -3.76 0.00 17.08
N SER A 127 -4.25 -1.03 17.77
CA SER A 127 -3.58 -1.66 18.92
C SER A 127 -2.20 -2.22 18.55
N MET A 128 -2.10 -2.83 17.36
CA MET A 128 -0.85 -3.34 16.78
C MET A 128 0.04 -2.25 16.17
N LYS A 129 -0.38 -0.97 16.21
CA LYS A 129 0.32 0.15 15.55
C LYS A 129 0.55 -0.13 14.05
N PHE A 130 -0.46 -0.66 13.37
CA PHE A 130 -0.41 -0.94 11.94
C PHE A 130 -0.30 0.33 11.11
N GLN A 131 0.65 0.36 10.18
CA GLN A 131 0.91 1.47 9.25
C GLN A 131 1.34 0.91 7.89
N ARG A 132 1.01 1.64 6.83
CA ARG A 132 1.32 1.29 5.43
C ARG A 132 2.17 2.37 4.79
N ALA A 133 3.15 1.97 3.98
CA ALA A 133 4.02 2.88 3.26
C ALA A 133 3.27 3.63 2.15
N ALA A 134 2.33 2.97 1.47
CA ALA A 134 1.47 3.58 0.46
C ALA A 134 0.00 3.21 0.69
N ARG A 135 -0.92 4.14 0.41
CA ARG A 135 -2.33 3.83 0.17
C ARG A 135 -2.50 3.69 -1.34
N THR A 136 -2.94 2.52 -1.80
CA THR A 136 -3.27 2.29 -3.20
C THR A 136 -4.78 2.34 -3.38
N ASP A 137 -5.21 2.94 -4.49
CA ASP A 137 -6.63 3.06 -4.83
C ASP A 137 -7.22 1.73 -5.32
N LYS A 138 -8.54 1.70 -5.55
CA LYS A 138 -9.25 0.55 -6.11
C LYS A 138 -8.59 0.08 -7.40
N GLY A 139 -8.38 -1.23 -7.54
CA GLY A 139 -7.78 -1.82 -8.75
C GLY A 139 -6.25 -1.73 -8.83
N VAL A 140 -5.59 -0.89 -8.02
CA VAL A 140 -4.15 -0.66 -8.10
C VAL A 140 -3.38 -1.82 -7.48
N SER A 141 -2.46 -2.40 -8.25
CA SER A 141 -1.58 -3.49 -7.81
C SER A 141 -0.30 -2.97 -7.16
N ALA A 142 0.38 -3.81 -6.39
CA ALA A 142 1.68 -3.48 -5.80
C ALA A 142 2.62 -4.68 -5.79
N VAL A 143 3.87 -4.47 -6.24
CA VAL A 143 4.93 -5.48 -6.19
C VAL A 143 5.76 -5.37 -4.92
N ARG A 144 5.78 -4.20 -4.26
CA ARG A 144 6.58 -3.98 -3.03
C ARG A 144 5.88 -3.07 -2.04
N GLN A 145 4.67 -3.45 -1.64
CA GLN A 145 4.00 -2.74 -0.55
C GLN A 145 4.70 -3.07 0.77
N ILE A 146 5.01 -2.03 1.54
CA ILE A 146 5.62 -2.17 2.86
C ILE A 146 4.59 -1.78 3.91
N VAL A 147 4.38 -2.65 4.89
CA VAL A 147 3.61 -2.33 6.10
C VAL A 147 4.45 -2.53 7.35
N SER A 148 4.05 -1.90 8.44
CA SER A 148 4.67 -2.09 9.75
C SER A 148 3.62 -2.25 10.82
N LEU A 149 3.85 -3.18 11.74
CA LEU A 149 2.94 -3.52 12.82
C LEU A 149 3.72 -4.20 13.95
N ARG A 150 3.08 -4.40 15.09
CA ARG A 150 3.62 -5.13 16.23
C ARG A 150 3.03 -6.54 16.23
N LEU A 151 3.89 -7.55 16.28
CA LEU A 151 3.50 -8.96 16.40
C LEU A 151 4.17 -9.58 17.63
N PRO A 152 3.59 -10.63 18.24
CA PRO A 152 4.22 -11.36 19.32
C PRO A 152 5.59 -11.91 18.91
N VAL A 153 6.60 -11.80 19.77
CA VAL A 153 7.99 -12.16 19.41
C VAL A 153 8.14 -13.61 18.94
N LYS A 154 7.32 -14.53 19.48
CA LYS A 154 7.31 -15.94 19.14
C LYS A 154 6.86 -16.22 17.70
N GLU A 155 6.03 -15.34 17.13
CA GLU A 155 5.51 -15.49 15.77
C GLU A 155 6.45 -14.89 14.71
N ILE A 156 7.47 -14.14 15.11
CA ILE A 156 8.40 -13.50 14.17
C ILE A 156 9.48 -14.50 13.76
N THR A 157 9.09 -15.47 12.92
CA THR A 157 9.98 -16.50 12.38
C THR A 157 10.13 -16.35 10.86
N SER A 158 11.09 -17.07 10.27
CA SER A 158 11.25 -17.18 8.82
C SER A 158 10.07 -17.86 8.13
N GLU A 159 9.29 -18.65 8.86
CA GLU A 159 8.10 -19.39 8.37
C GLU A 159 6.83 -18.54 8.36
N LEU A 160 6.85 -17.36 8.99
CA LEU A 160 5.69 -16.47 9.07
C LEU A 160 5.04 -16.21 7.69
N PRO A 161 5.79 -15.93 6.61
CA PRO A 161 5.20 -15.78 5.28
C PRO A 161 4.42 -17.01 4.83
N GLU A 162 4.96 -18.22 5.03
CA GLU A 162 4.29 -19.46 4.62
C GLU A 162 2.99 -19.68 5.40
N LYS A 163 3.03 -19.48 6.73
CA LYS A 163 1.86 -19.63 7.61
C LYS A 163 0.73 -18.67 7.21
N VAL A 164 1.05 -17.40 6.98
CA VAL A 164 0.05 -16.40 6.57
C VAL A 164 -0.44 -16.67 5.14
N ASN A 165 0.45 -17.03 4.21
CA ASN A 165 0.09 -17.27 2.81
C ASN A 165 -0.88 -18.44 2.62
N LYS A 166 -0.93 -19.41 3.54
CA LYS A 166 -1.94 -20.50 3.53
C LYS A 166 -3.38 -19.98 3.69
N HIS A 167 -3.55 -18.82 4.30
CA HIS A 167 -4.83 -18.16 4.55
C HIS A 167 -5.05 -16.92 3.67
N LEU A 168 -4.07 -16.54 2.84
CA LEU A 168 -4.21 -15.42 1.92
C LEU A 168 -4.77 -15.90 0.57
N PRO A 169 -5.67 -15.13 -0.05
CA PRO A 169 -6.11 -15.41 -1.41
C PRO A 169 -4.93 -15.37 -2.39
N PRO A 170 -4.99 -16.08 -3.53
CA PRO A 170 -3.88 -16.20 -4.47
C PRO A 170 -3.33 -14.87 -4.99
N GLU A 171 -4.17 -13.83 -5.01
CA GLU A 171 -3.86 -12.49 -5.45
C GLU A 171 -2.97 -11.71 -4.47
N ILE A 172 -2.84 -12.14 -3.19
CA ILE A 172 -2.05 -11.46 -2.16
C ILE A 172 -0.98 -12.40 -1.63
N ARG A 173 0.27 -11.93 -1.58
CA ARG A 173 1.38 -12.70 -1.03
C ARG A 173 2.19 -11.88 -0.04
N LEU A 174 2.35 -12.44 1.16
CA LEU A 174 3.38 -12.04 2.10
C LEU A 174 4.71 -12.63 1.63
N VAL A 175 5.63 -11.78 1.22
CA VAL A 175 6.94 -12.19 0.67
C VAL A 175 7.98 -12.30 1.77
N GLY A 176 7.92 -11.43 2.78
CA GLY A 176 8.92 -11.42 3.82
C GLY A 176 8.55 -10.61 5.04
N VAL A 177 9.24 -10.90 6.13
CA VAL A 177 9.13 -10.21 7.41
C VAL A 177 10.52 -9.81 7.90
N LYS A 178 10.61 -8.65 8.56
CA LYS A 178 11.83 -8.25 9.25
C LYS A 178 11.53 -7.51 10.53
N ARG A 179 12.25 -7.86 11.60
CA ARG A 179 12.23 -7.10 12.85
C ARG A 179 12.90 -5.74 12.64
N VAL A 180 12.28 -4.71 13.20
CA VAL A 180 12.74 -3.31 13.10
C VAL A 180 12.80 -2.66 14.47
N THR A 181 13.31 -1.44 14.54
CA THR A 181 13.32 -0.65 15.77
C THR A 181 11.89 -0.31 16.21
N GLN A 182 11.70 -0.05 17.50
CA GLN A 182 10.37 0.19 18.06
C GLN A 182 9.70 1.46 17.50
N SER A 183 10.49 2.42 17.06
CA SER A 183 10.08 3.70 16.47
C SER A 183 9.82 3.65 14.96
N PHE A 184 10.12 2.54 14.28
CA PHE A 184 9.94 2.43 12.85
C PHE A 184 8.46 2.55 12.45
N ASP A 185 8.15 3.44 11.52
CA ASP A 185 6.83 3.61 10.92
C ASP A 185 6.98 3.56 9.40
N ALA A 186 6.31 2.61 8.75
CA ALA A 186 6.41 2.41 7.30
C ALA A 186 5.99 3.63 6.47
N LYS A 187 5.03 4.43 6.97
CA LYS A 187 4.58 5.65 6.29
C LYS A 187 5.66 6.72 6.35
N ILE A 188 6.16 6.99 7.56
CA ILE A 188 7.10 8.09 7.83
C ILE A 188 8.49 7.77 7.26
N ALA A 189 8.92 6.51 7.34
CA ALA A 189 10.24 6.09 6.84
C ALA A 189 10.33 5.99 5.31
N CYS A 190 9.24 6.23 4.58
CA CYS A 190 9.18 6.18 3.12
C CYS A 190 9.55 7.55 2.52
N ASP A 191 10.75 7.64 1.95
CA ASP A 191 11.27 8.82 1.26
C ASP A 191 10.66 8.97 -0.13
N ALA A 192 10.66 7.89 -0.90
CA ALA A 192 10.23 7.87 -2.29
C ALA A 192 9.38 6.65 -2.62
N ARG A 193 8.60 6.75 -3.71
CA ARG A 193 7.82 5.65 -4.27
C ARG A 193 8.02 5.59 -5.78
N THR A 194 8.35 4.41 -6.28
CA THR A 194 8.38 4.14 -7.73
C THR A 194 7.07 3.46 -8.12
N TYR A 195 6.39 4.04 -9.09
CA TYR A 195 5.22 3.44 -9.73
C TYR A 195 5.57 3.05 -11.16
N SER A 196 4.89 2.03 -11.65
CA SER A 196 5.04 1.56 -13.03
C SER A 196 3.65 1.32 -13.60
N TYR A 197 3.37 1.99 -14.72
CA TYR A 197 2.12 1.88 -15.45
C TYR A 197 2.35 1.05 -16.70
N MET A 198 1.64 -0.07 -16.78
CA MET A 198 1.56 -0.90 -17.97
C MET A 198 0.39 -0.40 -18.81
N THR A 199 0.65 0.01 -20.05
CA THR A 199 -0.38 0.54 -20.94
C THR A 199 -0.21 -0.03 -22.35
N PRO A 200 -1.31 -0.34 -23.05
CA PRO A 200 -1.26 -0.67 -24.48
C PRO A 200 -0.59 0.44 -25.28
N THR A 201 0.15 0.08 -26.33
CA THR A 201 0.83 1.06 -27.19
C THR A 201 -0.12 1.95 -27.96
N PHE A 202 -1.29 1.46 -28.34
CA PHE A 202 -2.29 2.24 -29.07
C PHE A 202 -2.80 3.46 -28.31
N ALA A 203 -2.62 3.51 -26.97
CA ALA A 203 -2.91 4.69 -26.17
C ALA A 203 -2.06 5.91 -26.58
N PHE A 204 -0.97 5.68 -27.32
CA PHE A 204 -0.08 6.72 -27.83
C PHE A 204 -0.17 6.95 -29.34
N ALA A 205 -1.05 6.22 -30.03
CA ALA A 205 -1.31 6.44 -31.45
C ALA A 205 -1.68 7.91 -31.71
N SER A 206 -1.21 8.46 -32.82
CA SER A 206 -1.62 9.80 -33.24
C SER A 206 -3.12 9.82 -33.57
N LYS A 207 -3.70 11.01 -33.73
CA LYS A 207 -5.14 11.13 -34.06
C LYS A 207 -5.45 10.59 -35.46
N GLU A 208 -4.45 10.58 -36.32
CA GLU A 208 -4.50 10.15 -37.71
C GLU A 208 -4.30 8.63 -37.85
N GLU A 209 -3.72 7.99 -36.83
CA GLU A 209 -3.49 6.56 -36.79
C GLU A 209 -4.70 5.79 -36.24
N GLU A 210 -4.90 4.57 -36.70
CA GLU A 210 -5.95 3.71 -36.17
C GLU A 210 -5.61 3.28 -34.74
N ASN A 211 -6.47 3.65 -33.79
CA ASN A 211 -6.37 3.24 -32.40
C ASN A 211 -6.86 1.78 -32.22
N SER A 212 -6.09 0.84 -32.78
CA SER A 212 -6.38 -0.59 -32.76
C SER A 212 -5.27 -1.39 -32.07
N GLU A 213 -5.58 -2.63 -31.69
CA GLU A 213 -4.61 -3.56 -31.09
C GLU A 213 -3.42 -3.89 -32.01
N ASN A 214 -3.56 -3.63 -33.31
CA ASN A 214 -2.51 -3.81 -34.30
C ASN A 214 -1.50 -2.67 -34.32
N TYR A 215 -1.79 -1.54 -33.68
CA TYR A 215 -0.85 -0.42 -33.59
C TYR A 215 0.48 -0.86 -32.96
N ARG A 216 1.58 -0.44 -33.57
CA ARG A 216 2.93 -0.61 -33.05
C ARG A 216 3.56 0.77 -32.92
N ILE A 217 3.93 1.10 -31.69
CA ILE A 217 4.56 2.38 -31.39
C ILE A 217 5.94 2.44 -32.06
N THR A 218 6.25 3.56 -32.70
CA THR A 218 7.55 3.79 -33.34
C THR A 218 8.58 4.30 -32.34
N GLU A 219 9.87 4.24 -32.69
CA GLU A 219 10.94 4.78 -31.84
C GLU A 219 10.86 6.30 -31.73
N GLU A 220 10.47 6.98 -32.80
CA GLU A 220 10.24 8.43 -32.83
C GLU A 220 9.15 8.81 -31.82
N ARG A 221 8.03 8.09 -31.82
CA ARG A 221 6.93 8.34 -30.89
C ARG A 221 7.33 8.09 -29.43
N ILE A 222 8.14 7.05 -29.18
CA ILE A 222 8.72 6.81 -27.84
C ILE A 222 9.60 7.99 -27.41
N LYS A 223 10.43 8.52 -28.32
CA LYS A 223 11.30 9.66 -28.04
C LYS A 223 10.48 10.90 -27.66
N GLU A 224 9.45 11.22 -28.43
CA GLU A 224 8.52 12.32 -28.13
C GLU A 224 7.87 12.17 -26.75
N ILE A 225 7.40 10.96 -26.41
CA ILE A 225 6.81 10.67 -25.10
C ILE A 225 7.84 10.90 -24.00
N ASN A 226 9.06 10.39 -24.15
CA ASN A 226 10.10 10.54 -23.15
C ASN A 226 10.50 12.02 -22.95
N GLU A 227 10.61 12.79 -24.04
CA GLU A 227 10.83 14.24 -24.00
C GLU A 227 9.69 14.94 -23.26
N PHE A 228 8.43 14.59 -23.55
CA PHE A 228 7.27 15.14 -22.86
C PHE A 228 7.26 14.80 -21.37
N LEU A 229 7.60 13.56 -20.99
CA LEU A 229 7.62 13.13 -19.59
C LEU A 229 8.68 13.86 -18.76
N GLN A 230 9.75 14.37 -19.38
CA GLN A 230 10.77 15.16 -18.67
C GLN A 230 10.20 16.47 -18.11
N ASN A 231 9.13 17.02 -18.69
CA ASN A 231 8.48 18.23 -18.18
C ASN A 231 7.93 18.05 -16.76
N TYR A 232 7.67 16.80 -16.33
CA TYR A 232 7.22 16.51 -14.97
C TYR A 232 8.35 16.45 -13.94
N VAL A 233 9.60 16.27 -14.37
CA VAL A 233 10.76 16.15 -13.47
C VAL A 233 11.00 17.47 -12.75
N GLY A 234 11.35 17.40 -11.46
CA GLY A 234 11.54 18.57 -10.61
C GLY A 234 10.33 18.87 -9.71
N THR A 235 10.32 20.07 -9.13
CA THR A 235 9.28 20.52 -8.20
C THR A 235 8.23 21.33 -8.91
N HIS A 236 6.99 20.83 -8.96
CA HIS A 236 5.87 21.52 -9.59
C HIS A 236 4.64 21.55 -8.69
N ASN A 237 3.70 22.45 -9.00
CA ASN A 237 2.39 22.48 -8.37
C ASN A 237 1.42 21.60 -9.18
N PHE A 238 1.08 20.43 -8.62
CA PHE A 238 0.24 19.44 -9.29
C PHE A 238 -1.26 19.57 -8.93
N TYR A 239 -1.74 20.78 -8.59
CA TYR A 239 -3.14 20.95 -8.16
C TYR A 239 -4.16 20.47 -9.22
N ASN A 240 -3.89 20.66 -10.52
CA ASN A 240 -4.73 20.14 -11.61
C ASN A 240 -4.73 18.61 -11.74
N PHE A 241 -3.80 17.93 -11.06
CA PHE A 241 -3.64 16.48 -11.09
C PHE A 241 -4.17 15.82 -9.80
N THR A 242 -4.91 16.56 -8.97
CA THR A 242 -5.57 16.05 -7.76
C THR A 242 -6.97 16.64 -7.63
N SER A 243 -7.91 15.84 -7.12
CA SER A 243 -9.27 16.30 -6.86
C SER A 243 -9.37 17.05 -5.53
N GLY A 244 -10.28 18.03 -5.46
CA GLY A 244 -10.65 18.71 -4.21
C GLY A 244 -9.57 19.63 -3.61
N ARG A 245 -8.63 20.12 -4.41
CA ARG A 245 -7.54 21.00 -3.95
C ARG A 245 -7.54 22.32 -4.71
N LEU A 246 -7.20 23.39 -4.00
CA LEU A 246 -7.09 24.73 -4.57
C LEU A 246 -5.70 24.96 -5.15
N PRO A 247 -5.55 25.83 -6.16
CA PRO A 247 -4.24 26.14 -6.75
C PRO A 247 -3.19 26.59 -5.74
N GLY A 248 -3.60 27.29 -4.68
CA GLY A 248 -2.71 27.78 -3.62
C GLY A 248 -2.33 26.76 -2.55
N ASP A 249 -2.88 25.53 -2.57
CA ASP A 249 -2.63 24.53 -1.52
C ASP A 249 -1.17 24.03 -1.57
N PRO A 250 -0.33 24.31 -0.55
CA PRO A 250 1.07 23.89 -0.54
C PRO A 250 1.23 22.37 -0.59
N SER A 251 0.22 21.63 -0.13
CA SER A 251 0.17 20.17 -0.21
C SER A 251 -0.04 19.67 -1.63
N CYS A 252 -0.11 20.51 -2.66
CA CYS A 252 -0.08 20.11 -4.07
C CYS A 252 1.33 20.19 -4.69
N LYS A 253 2.33 20.78 -4.00
CA LYS A 253 3.71 20.77 -4.47
C LYS A 253 4.30 19.37 -4.34
N ARG A 254 4.82 18.83 -5.44
CA ARG A 254 5.47 17.51 -5.49
C ARG A 254 6.80 17.61 -6.21
N TYR A 255 7.69 16.70 -5.88
CA TYR A 255 8.98 16.53 -6.53
C TYR A 255 9.02 15.17 -7.21
N ILE A 256 9.16 15.21 -8.53
CA ILE A 256 9.35 14.03 -9.37
C ILE A 256 10.85 13.87 -9.59
N ILE A 257 11.39 12.74 -9.15
CA ILE A 257 12.82 12.42 -9.30
C ILE A 257 13.11 12.00 -10.75
N SER A 258 12.25 11.16 -11.32
CA SER A 258 12.35 10.72 -12.70
C SER A 258 10.99 10.26 -13.23
N CYS A 259 10.80 10.39 -14.53
CA CYS A 259 9.63 9.90 -15.26
C CYS A 259 10.05 9.51 -16.67
N GLU A 260 10.00 8.22 -17.01
CA GLU A 260 10.49 7.71 -18.29
C GLU A 260 9.80 6.39 -18.66
N LYS A 261 9.70 6.11 -19.96
CA LYS A 261 9.42 4.75 -20.46
C LYS A 261 10.66 3.88 -20.23
N LYS A 262 10.46 2.66 -19.75
CA LYS A 262 11.50 1.62 -19.67
C LYS A 262 11.28 0.56 -20.74
N ASP A 263 12.35 -0.13 -21.14
CA ASP A 263 12.40 -1.02 -22.32
C ASP A 263 11.66 -2.36 -22.20
N TYR A 264 10.65 -2.42 -21.34
CA TYR A 264 9.79 -3.58 -21.24
C TYR A 264 8.63 -3.42 -22.23
N ALA A 265 8.80 -4.04 -23.40
CA ALA A 265 7.73 -4.33 -24.33
C ALA A 265 7.18 -5.72 -24.02
N LEU A 266 5.93 -5.81 -23.58
CA LEU A 266 5.25 -7.10 -23.40
C LEU A 266 4.32 -7.34 -24.57
N LEU A 267 4.52 -8.47 -25.25
CA LEU A 267 3.56 -9.01 -26.21
C LEU A 267 2.64 -9.97 -25.46
N SER A 268 1.38 -9.58 -25.28
CA SER A 268 0.33 -10.44 -24.75
C SER A 268 -0.82 -10.45 -25.74
N ASN A 269 -1.26 -11.62 -26.21
CA ASN A 269 -2.34 -11.76 -27.19
C ASN A 269 -2.15 -10.89 -28.46
N ASN A 270 -0.93 -10.80 -28.98
CA ASN A 270 -0.58 -9.96 -30.14
C ASN A 270 -0.75 -8.43 -29.90
N GLN A 271 -0.93 -8.01 -28.65
CA GLN A 271 -0.99 -6.61 -28.23
C GLN A 271 0.33 -6.22 -27.55
N LEU A 272 0.90 -5.08 -27.96
CA LEU A 272 2.13 -4.55 -27.40
C LEU A 272 1.81 -3.59 -26.24
N PHE A 273 2.48 -3.77 -25.11
CA PHE A 273 2.39 -2.92 -23.94
C PHE A 273 3.73 -2.28 -23.64
N ILE A 274 3.72 -1.02 -23.20
CA ILE A 274 4.91 -0.35 -22.67
C ILE A 274 4.75 -0.06 -21.18
N MET A 275 5.88 -0.04 -20.48
CA MET A 275 5.97 0.31 -19.07
C MET A 275 6.49 1.73 -18.91
N ILE A 276 5.65 2.64 -18.40
CA ILE A 276 6.08 3.96 -17.95
C ILE A 276 6.37 3.90 -16.46
N THR A 277 7.55 4.35 -16.04
CA THR A 277 7.92 4.37 -14.63
C THR A 277 8.11 5.80 -14.14
N GLY A 278 7.49 6.12 -13.02
CA GLY A 278 7.61 7.41 -12.35
C GLY A 278 8.09 7.21 -10.91
N LEU A 279 9.13 7.94 -10.52
CA LEU A 279 9.62 7.99 -9.15
C LEU A 279 9.28 9.34 -8.54
N THR A 280 8.48 9.30 -7.48
CA THR A 280 8.01 10.51 -6.77
C THR A 280 8.50 10.51 -5.33
N LEU A 281 8.90 11.69 -4.83
CA LEU A 281 9.08 11.88 -3.39
C LEU A 281 7.73 12.10 -2.71
N THR A 282 7.63 11.66 -1.46
CA THR A 282 6.44 11.93 -0.65
C THR A 282 6.34 13.43 -0.35
N ALA A 283 5.13 13.99 -0.46
CA ALA A 283 4.84 15.41 -0.23
C ALA A 283 5.36 15.95 1.13
N GLU A 284 5.31 15.09 2.16
CA GLU A 284 5.74 15.42 3.52
C GLU A 284 7.25 15.71 3.58
N ALA A 285 8.07 15.11 2.70
CA ALA A 285 9.51 15.34 2.65
C ALA A 285 9.89 16.73 2.08
N ILE A 286 9.03 17.32 1.25
CA ILE A 286 9.27 18.64 0.61
C ILE A 286 8.90 19.78 1.58
N MET A 287 7.96 19.52 2.49
CA MET A 287 7.37 20.52 3.38
C MET A 287 8.04 20.61 4.75
N THR A 288 9.14 19.90 5.00
CA THR A 288 9.91 20.04 6.26
C THR A 288 10.99 21.11 6.10
N PRO A 289 10.85 22.30 6.74
CA PRO A 289 11.95 23.25 6.81
C PRO A 289 12.87 22.77 7.93
N GLY A 290 13.83 21.91 7.59
CA GLY A 290 14.77 21.41 8.58
C GLY A 290 15.76 20.37 8.07
N GLY A 291 16.94 20.84 7.66
CA GLY A 291 18.16 20.05 7.81
C GLY A 291 18.69 19.32 6.57
N ALA A 292 18.86 20.01 5.44
CA ALA A 292 19.90 19.67 4.47
C ALA A 292 20.28 20.91 3.67
N THR A 293 21.22 21.70 4.20
CA THR A 293 21.89 22.77 3.45
C THR A 293 22.79 22.13 2.39
N HIS A 294 22.24 21.87 1.21
CA HIS A 294 23.08 21.84 0.01
C HIS A 294 23.48 23.28 -0.28
N LYS A 295 24.69 23.67 0.17
CA LYS A 295 25.36 24.88 -0.31
C LYS A 295 25.59 24.72 -1.81
N SER A 296 24.73 25.32 -2.63
CA SER A 296 25.06 25.57 -4.03
C SER A 296 26.01 26.77 -4.06
N CYS A 297 27.29 26.52 -4.35
CA CYS A 297 28.17 27.56 -4.86
C CYS A 297 27.68 27.96 -6.25
N ALA A 298 27.03 29.13 -6.36
CA ALA A 298 26.87 29.81 -7.64
C ALA A 298 28.17 30.59 -7.93
N PRO A 299 28.67 30.61 -9.18
CA PRO A 299 29.77 31.50 -9.54
C PRO A 299 29.28 32.95 -9.58
N PRO A 300 30.11 33.94 -9.22
CA PRO A 300 29.72 35.33 -9.31
C PRO A 300 29.57 35.75 -10.78
N ILE A 301 28.45 36.40 -11.06
CA ILE A 301 28.24 37.17 -12.29
C ILE A 301 28.45 38.63 -11.88
N GLY A 302 29.44 39.30 -12.48
CA GLY A 302 29.73 40.73 -12.32
C GLY A 302 30.86 41.03 -11.38
#